data_AF-A0A7C6TI29-F1
#
_entry.id   AF-A0A7C6TI29-F1
#
_cell.length_a   1.000
_cell.length_b   1.000
_cell.length_c   1.000
_cell.angle_alpha   90.00
_cell.angle_beta   90.00
_cell.angle_gamma   90.00
#
_symmetry.space_group_name_H-M   'P 1'
#
loop_
_entity.id
_entity.type
_entity.pdbx_description
1 polymer ?
#
loop_
_entity_poly.entity_id
_entity_poly.type
_entity_poly.pdbx_seq_one_letter_code
_entity_poly.pdbx_strand_id
1 'polypeptide(L)'
;MNAILHGAWIAEPQDRADELFFVWAERAARAPRTRGQGSRVRRHPYAATTIEIADLLASYVPEVDWRAAERLTRVVLLPSTESAPRVPQWLLDEPPEEDGDLSLVPWRVEGIGVPVLDMLDVLAALPLGEHHWTGSHRLGTDIRFWGQAAKFALELLARQRFLPGLRASNGTMHAVWLPVFSDPHDAERLAALVRGMPPACRAL
;
A
#
# COMPACT_ATOMS: atom_id res chain seq x y z
N MET A 1 -17.00 0.85 -7.63
CA MET A 1 -16.53 -0.50 -8.00
C MET A 1 -16.28 -1.28 -6.73
N ASN A 2 -16.74 -2.53 -6.62
CA ASN A 2 -16.40 -3.37 -5.46
C ASN A 2 -14.91 -3.77 -5.53
N ALA A 3 -14.08 -3.11 -4.72
CA ALA A 3 -12.63 -3.30 -4.70
C ALA A 3 -12.06 -2.99 -3.32
N ILE A 4 -10.84 -3.45 -3.06
CA ILE A 4 -10.01 -3.06 -1.92
C ILE A 4 -8.69 -2.48 -2.42
N LEU A 5 -8.36 -1.27 -1.96
CA LEU A 5 -7.14 -0.56 -2.29
C LEU A 5 -6.01 -0.97 -1.35
N HIS A 6 -4.83 -1.19 -1.91
CA HIS A 6 -3.62 -1.57 -1.20
C HIS A 6 -2.45 -0.66 -1.59
N GLY A 7 -1.46 -0.53 -0.71
CA GLY A 7 -0.22 0.11 -1.10
C GLY A 7 0.89 0.13 -0.06
N ALA A 8 2.10 0.38 -0.52
CA ALA A 8 3.28 0.60 0.32
C ALA A 8 4.32 1.47 -0.40
N TRP A 9 5.22 2.05 0.39
CA TRP A 9 6.40 2.74 -0.13
C TRP A 9 7.33 1.78 -0.86
N ILE A 10 7.79 2.17 -2.04
CA ILE A 10 8.83 1.45 -2.76
C ILE A 10 10.17 1.87 -2.16
N ALA A 11 10.80 0.95 -1.41
CA ALA A 11 12.15 1.16 -0.93
C ALA A 11 13.15 0.77 -2.03
N GLU A 12 13.57 1.72 -2.88
CA GLU A 12 14.70 1.47 -3.77
C GLU A 12 16.02 1.73 -3.03
N PRO A 13 16.93 0.75 -2.95
CA PRO A 13 18.21 0.92 -2.26
C PRO A 13 19.17 1.92 -2.92
N GLN A 14 18.86 2.41 -4.13
CA GLN A 14 19.76 3.18 -4.98
C GLN A 14 19.15 4.53 -5.32
N ASP A 15 19.52 5.55 -4.54
CA ASP A 15 19.42 7.00 -4.76
C ASP A 15 18.29 7.58 -5.64
N ARG A 16 17.53 8.47 -5.01
CA ARG A 16 16.96 9.72 -5.57
C ARG A 16 15.92 9.64 -6.69
N ALA A 17 15.46 8.47 -7.11
CA ALA A 17 14.15 8.40 -7.76
C ALA A 17 13.10 8.81 -6.72
N ASP A 18 12.13 9.63 -7.13
CA ASP A 18 11.04 10.09 -6.28
C ASP A 18 10.53 8.94 -5.41
N GLU A 19 10.45 9.12 -4.09
CA GLU A 19 9.94 8.07 -3.21
C GLU A 19 8.48 7.80 -3.60
N LEU A 20 8.28 6.75 -4.39
CA LEU A 20 6.98 6.40 -4.92
C LEU A 20 6.25 5.51 -3.90
N PHE A 21 4.99 5.86 -3.67
CA PHE A 21 4.02 4.98 -3.06
C PHE A 21 3.38 4.13 -4.15
N PHE A 22 3.58 2.81 -4.08
CA PHE A 22 2.93 1.90 -5.02
C PHE A 22 1.49 1.62 -4.57
N VAL A 23 0.53 2.01 -5.40
CA VAL A 23 -0.90 1.73 -5.19
C VAL A 23 -1.37 0.66 -6.15
N TRP A 24 -2.04 -0.36 -5.62
CA TRP A 24 -2.71 -1.39 -6.39
C TRP A 24 -4.06 -1.75 -5.74
N ALA A 25 -4.88 -2.56 -6.40
CA ALA A 25 -6.16 -2.97 -5.83
C ALA A 25 -6.56 -4.39 -6.23
N GLU A 26 -7.35 -5.03 -5.35
CA GLU A 26 -8.09 -6.24 -5.69
C GLU A 26 -9.54 -5.83 -6.00
N ARG A 27 -10.08 -6.30 -7.12
CA ARG A 27 -11.47 -6.06 -7.53
C ARG A 27 -12.27 -7.35 -7.57
N ALA A 28 -13.59 -7.21 -7.51
CA ALA A 28 -14.49 -8.32 -7.74
C ALA A 28 -14.23 -8.94 -9.13
N ALA A 29 -14.04 -10.25 -9.14
CA ALA A 29 -13.88 -11.05 -10.34
C ALA A 29 -14.26 -12.50 -10.04
N ARG A 30 -14.60 -13.25 -11.09
CA ARG A 30 -14.79 -14.69 -10.98
C ARG A 30 -13.45 -15.38 -10.68
N ALA A 31 -13.48 -16.36 -9.78
CA ALA A 31 -12.30 -17.16 -9.47
C ALA A 31 -11.75 -17.83 -10.74
N PRO A 32 -10.41 -17.81 -10.94
CA PRO A 32 -9.80 -18.50 -12.08
C PRO A 32 -10.05 -20.01 -11.95
N ARG A 33 -10.57 -20.62 -13.02
CA ARG A 33 -10.90 -22.06 -13.04
C ARG A 33 -9.68 -22.93 -13.35
N THR A 34 -8.57 -22.35 -13.80
CA THR A 34 -7.40 -23.06 -14.30
C THR A 34 -6.24 -23.03 -13.29
N ARG A 35 -5.72 -24.22 -12.97
CA ARG A 35 -4.43 -24.40 -12.31
C ARG A 35 -3.31 -23.95 -13.28
N GLY A 36 -2.58 -22.90 -12.93
CA GLY A 36 -1.45 -22.47 -13.74
C GLY A 36 -0.26 -23.43 -13.61
N GLN A 37 0.04 -24.22 -14.64
CA GLN A 37 1.32 -24.93 -14.72
C GLN A 37 2.38 -23.99 -15.32
N GLY A 38 3.46 -23.74 -14.58
CA GLY A 38 4.62 -23.00 -15.09
C GLY A 38 5.51 -22.42 -13.98
N SER A 39 6.80 -22.24 -14.29
CA SER A 39 7.83 -21.66 -13.42
C SER A 39 7.81 -20.13 -13.33
N ARG A 40 6.88 -19.47 -14.02
CA ARG A 40 6.81 -18.01 -14.15
C ARG A 40 5.79 -17.43 -13.17
N VAL A 41 6.17 -16.37 -12.44
CA VAL A 41 5.27 -15.65 -11.51
C VAL A 41 3.96 -15.30 -12.23
N ARG A 42 2.82 -15.70 -11.68
CA ARG A 42 1.51 -15.56 -12.34
C ARG A 42 0.93 -14.16 -12.13
N ARG A 43 0.08 -13.70 -13.04
CA ARG A 43 -0.69 -12.45 -12.83
C ARG A 43 -1.74 -12.69 -11.75
N HIS A 44 -1.87 -11.76 -10.82
CA HIS A 44 -2.92 -11.81 -9.81
C HIS A 44 -4.30 -11.76 -10.48
N PRO A 45 -5.16 -12.78 -10.31
CA PRO A 45 -6.42 -12.90 -11.05
C PRO A 45 -7.42 -11.79 -10.69
N TYR A 46 -7.39 -11.30 -9.45
CA TYR A 46 -8.27 -10.23 -8.96
C TYR A 46 -7.65 -8.84 -9.05
N ALA A 47 -6.47 -8.67 -9.66
CA ALA A 47 -5.86 -7.34 -9.75
C ALA A 47 -6.70 -6.40 -10.63
N ALA A 48 -7.02 -5.24 -10.07
CA ALA A 48 -7.58 -4.11 -10.79
C ALA A 48 -6.58 -3.58 -11.82
N THR A 49 -7.07 -2.88 -12.82
CA THR A 49 -6.24 -2.17 -13.81
C THR A 49 -5.77 -0.83 -13.26
N THR A 50 -4.72 -0.26 -13.84
CA THR A 50 -4.22 1.06 -13.45
C THR A 50 -5.25 2.18 -13.67
N ILE A 51 -6.16 2.03 -14.64
CA ILE A 51 -7.25 2.99 -14.87
C ILE A 51 -8.25 2.93 -13.72
N GLU A 52 -8.64 1.72 -13.31
CA GLU A 52 -9.55 1.53 -12.18
C GLU A 52 -8.93 2.07 -10.88
N ILE A 53 -7.64 1.83 -10.64
CA ILE A 53 -6.92 2.37 -9.48
C ILE A 53 -6.89 3.91 -9.50
N ALA A 54 -6.61 4.52 -10.65
CA ALA A 54 -6.64 5.97 -10.79
C ALA A 54 -8.03 6.55 -10.48
N ASP A 55 -9.10 5.91 -10.94
CA ASP A 55 -10.47 6.32 -10.66
C ASP A 55 -10.83 6.19 -9.16
N LEU A 56 -10.25 5.19 -8.46
CA LEU A 56 -10.40 5.07 -7.01
C LEU A 56 -9.69 6.22 -6.28
N LEU A 57 -8.47 6.58 -6.69
CA LEU A 57 -7.71 7.68 -6.07
C LEU A 57 -8.33 9.05 -6.32
N ALA A 58 -8.94 9.26 -7.49
CA ALA A 58 -9.67 10.49 -7.81
C ALA A 58 -10.84 10.78 -6.86
N SER A 59 -11.33 9.78 -6.12
CA SER A 59 -12.36 9.99 -5.09
C SER A 59 -11.84 10.67 -3.81
N TYR A 60 -10.53 10.73 -3.62
CA TYR A 60 -9.88 11.39 -2.48
C TYR A 60 -9.39 12.79 -2.83
N VAL A 61 -8.68 12.92 -3.95
CA VAL A 61 -8.12 14.19 -4.43
C VAL A 61 -8.42 14.30 -5.93
N PRO A 62 -9.56 14.90 -6.31
CA PRO A 62 -10.01 14.95 -7.71
C PRO A 62 -9.17 15.89 -8.59
N GLU A 63 -8.37 16.77 -7.99
CA GLU A 63 -7.54 17.75 -8.71
C GLU A 63 -6.29 17.13 -9.36
N VAL A 64 -5.87 15.94 -8.93
CA VAL A 64 -4.68 15.24 -9.43
C VAL A 64 -5.05 14.35 -10.63
N ASP A 65 -4.28 14.43 -11.72
CA ASP A 65 -4.41 13.51 -12.87
C ASP A 65 -3.77 12.15 -12.58
N TRP A 66 -4.48 11.32 -11.82
CA TRP A 66 -4.04 9.98 -11.43
C TRP A 66 -3.78 9.04 -12.61
N ARG A 67 -4.34 9.32 -13.80
CA ARG A 67 -4.15 8.47 -14.98
C ARG A 67 -2.81 8.70 -15.67
N ALA A 68 -2.17 9.85 -15.41
CA ALA A 68 -0.83 10.17 -15.85
C ALA A 68 0.26 9.56 -14.94
N ALA A 69 -0.11 9.03 -13.77
CA ALA A 69 0.81 8.39 -12.84
C ALA A 69 1.58 7.23 -13.50
N GLU A 70 2.83 7.04 -13.05
CA GLU A 70 3.70 5.99 -13.59
C GLU A 70 3.08 4.61 -13.36
N ARG A 71 2.96 3.83 -14.44
CA ARG A 71 2.45 2.46 -14.35
C ARG A 71 3.56 1.52 -13.93
N LEU A 72 3.37 0.88 -12.79
CA LEU A 72 4.36 -0.02 -12.21
C LEU A 72 3.81 -1.44 -12.15
N THR A 73 4.74 -2.39 -12.21
CA THR A 73 4.48 -3.79 -11.94
C THR A 73 5.34 -4.21 -10.74
N ARG A 74 4.73 -4.90 -9.78
CA ARG A 74 5.40 -5.45 -8.61
C ARG A 74 5.02 -6.91 -8.39
N VAL A 75 5.85 -7.61 -7.64
CA VAL A 75 5.57 -8.97 -7.19
C VAL A 75 5.15 -8.87 -5.73
N VAL A 76 3.98 -9.41 -5.40
CA VAL A 76 3.48 -9.49 -4.03
C VAL A 76 3.44 -10.93 -3.57
N LEU A 77 3.85 -11.17 -2.32
CA LEU A 77 3.68 -12.48 -1.66
C LEU A 77 2.34 -12.50 -0.94
N LEU A 78 1.42 -13.35 -1.39
CA LEU A 78 0.07 -13.42 -0.84
C LEU A 78 -0.26 -14.83 -0.34
N PRO A 79 -1.02 -14.96 0.76
CA PRO A 79 -1.61 -16.23 1.16
C PRO A 79 -2.44 -16.77 0.01
N SER A 80 -2.13 -17.98 -0.45
CA SER A 80 -2.73 -18.56 -1.64
C SER A 80 -2.98 -20.04 -1.42
N THR A 81 -4.05 -20.54 -2.03
CA THR A 81 -4.24 -21.98 -2.27
C THR A 81 -3.48 -22.38 -3.54
N GLU A 82 -3.55 -23.65 -3.95
CA GLU A 82 -2.94 -24.11 -5.20
C GLU A 82 -3.41 -23.34 -6.45
N SER A 83 -4.66 -22.84 -6.42
CA SER A 83 -5.34 -22.24 -7.56
C SER A 83 -5.28 -20.71 -7.59
N ALA A 84 -5.40 -20.05 -6.44
CA ALA A 84 -5.62 -18.60 -6.38
C ALA A 84 -5.16 -17.96 -5.06
N PRO A 85 -4.87 -16.65 -5.05
CA PRO A 85 -4.66 -15.90 -3.82
C PRO A 85 -5.96 -15.81 -3.02
N ARG A 86 -5.83 -15.81 -1.69
CA ARG A 86 -6.94 -15.64 -0.74
C ARG A 86 -7.32 -14.17 -0.69
N VAL A 87 -8.52 -13.86 -1.17
CA VAL A 87 -9.12 -12.52 -1.07
C VAL A 87 -10.28 -12.52 -0.06
N PRO A 88 -10.72 -11.35 0.43
CA PRO A 88 -11.89 -11.29 1.31
C PRO A 88 -13.16 -11.85 0.63
N GLN A 89 -13.98 -12.61 1.36
CA GLN A 89 -15.17 -13.27 0.81
C GLN A 89 -16.15 -12.30 0.14
N TRP A 90 -16.28 -11.07 0.63
CA TRP A 90 -17.17 -10.05 0.07
C TRP A 90 -16.71 -9.53 -1.32
N LEU A 91 -15.50 -9.87 -1.75
CA LEU A 91 -14.97 -9.55 -3.07
C LEU A 91 -15.31 -10.62 -4.11
N LEU A 92 -15.72 -11.82 -3.68
CA LEU A 92 -16.02 -12.94 -4.57
C LEU A 92 -17.50 -12.95 -4.95
N ASP A 93 -17.78 -13.23 -6.22
CA ASP A 93 -19.15 -13.42 -6.72
C ASP A 93 -19.75 -14.74 -6.21
N GLU A 94 -18.91 -15.77 -6.08
CA GLU A 94 -19.25 -17.11 -5.60
C GLU A 94 -18.27 -17.49 -4.47
N PRO A 95 -18.75 -18.08 -3.35
CA PRO A 95 -17.85 -18.52 -2.29
C PRO A 95 -16.90 -19.60 -2.82
N PRO A 96 -15.64 -19.65 -2.33
CA PRO A 96 -14.71 -20.69 -2.75
C PRO A 96 -15.24 -22.06 -2.31
N GLU A 97 -15.07 -23.06 -3.18
CA GLU A 97 -15.58 -24.42 -2.96
C GLU A 97 -14.91 -25.12 -1.77
N GLU A 98 -13.62 -24.85 -1.50
CA GLU A 98 -12.87 -25.46 -0.38
C GLU A 98 -11.80 -24.51 0.20
N ASP A 99 -11.58 -24.60 1.52
CA ASP A 99 -10.42 -24.02 2.20
C ASP A 99 -9.23 -25.00 2.06
N GLY A 100 -8.45 -24.82 1.00
CA GLY A 100 -7.19 -25.54 0.81
C GLY A 100 -6.05 -25.02 1.70
N ASP A 101 -4.97 -25.80 1.79
CA ASP A 101 -3.76 -25.39 2.49
C ASP A 101 -3.21 -24.06 1.95
N LEU A 102 -2.92 -23.13 2.85
CA LEU A 102 -2.42 -21.81 2.52
C LEU A 102 -0.89 -21.75 2.58
N SER A 103 -0.30 -21.19 1.54
CA SER A 103 1.12 -20.85 1.50
C SER A 103 1.32 -19.46 0.89
N LEU A 104 2.48 -18.84 1.14
CA LEU A 104 2.83 -17.57 0.49
C LEU A 104 3.31 -17.85 -0.92
N VAL A 105 2.60 -17.33 -1.91
CA VAL A 105 2.91 -17.50 -3.34
C VAL A 105 3.15 -16.13 -3.97
N PRO A 106 4.18 -15.98 -4.84
CA PRO A 106 4.41 -14.73 -5.54
C PRO A 106 3.39 -14.52 -6.67
N TRP A 107 2.80 -13.32 -6.69
CA TRP A 107 1.88 -12.87 -7.72
C TRP A 107 2.34 -11.55 -8.32
N ARG A 108 2.23 -11.41 -9.63
CA ARG A 108 2.47 -10.16 -10.34
C ARG A 108 1.21 -9.29 -10.28
N VAL A 109 1.33 -8.09 -9.74
CA VAL A 109 0.27 -7.07 -9.69
C VAL A 109 0.69 -5.84 -10.51
N GLU A 110 -0.29 -5.25 -11.17
CA GLU A 110 -0.15 -3.96 -11.83
C GLU A 110 -0.69 -2.89 -10.89
N GLY A 111 -0.05 -1.73 -10.88
CA GLY A 111 -0.43 -0.60 -10.05
C GLY A 111 0.13 0.70 -10.60
N ILE A 112 -0.03 1.76 -9.82
CA ILE A 112 0.54 3.07 -10.16
C ILE A 112 1.52 3.50 -9.06
N GLY A 113 2.61 4.14 -9.47
CA GLY A 113 3.54 4.82 -8.58
C GLY A 113 3.09 6.25 -8.37
N VAL A 114 2.86 6.61 -7.11
CA VAL A 114 2.40 7.94 -6.71
C VAL A 114 3.53 8.67 -5.98
N PRO A 115 3.92 9.88 -6.40
CA PRO A 115 4.86 10.70 -5.64
C PRO A 115 4.40 10.91 -4.19
N VAL A 116 5.34 10.91 -3.25
CA VAL A 116 5.06 11.06 -1.81
C VAL A 116 4.12 12.22 -1.50
N LEU A 117 4.28 13.38 -2.14
CA LEU A 117 3.48 14.57 -1.86
C LEU A 117 2.02 14.37 -2.27
N ASP A 118 1.77 13.85 -3.47
CA ASP A 118 0.41 13.57 -3.94
C ASP A 118 -0.26 12.49 -3.08
N MET A 119 0.51 11.47 -2.67
CA MET A 119 -0.02 10.41 -1.81
C MET A 119 -0.30 10.91 -0.39
N LEU A 120 0.47 11.87 0.13
CA LEU A 120 0.25 12.43 1.46
C LEU A 120 -1.11 13.10 1.59
N ASP A 121 -1.59 13.79 0.54
CA ASP A 121 -2.94 14.38 0.53
C ASP A 121 -4.02 13.30 0.68
N VAL A 122 -3.90 12.20 -0.07
CA VAL A 122 -4.79 11.03 0.05
C VAL A 122 -4.75 10.46 1.47
N LEU A 123 -3.56 10.17 1.99
CA LEU A 123 -3.36 9.54 3.30
C LEU A 123 -3.83 10.44 4.46
N ALA A 124 -3.66 11.76 4.34
CA ALA A 124 -4.12 12.75 5.31
C ALA A 124 -5.66 12.80 5.35
N ALA A 125 -6.32 12.69 4.20
CA ALA A 125 -7.78 12.72 4.08
C ALA A 125 -8.48 11.44 4.62
N LEU A 126 -7.75 10.33 4.81
CA LEU A 126 -8.35 9.09 5.30
C LEU A 126 -8.95 9.24 6.72
N PRO A 127 -10.11 8.63 7.00
CA PRO A 127 -10.69 8.65 8.34
C PRO A 127 -9.78 7.92 9.35
N LEU A 128 -9.80 8.38 10.60
CA LEU A 128 -9.13 7.73 11.72
C LEU A 128 -10.01 6.64 12.36
N GLY A 129 -9.40 5.59 12.90
CA GLY A 129 -10.10 4.56 13.67
C GLY A 129 -11.10 3.71 12.86
N GLU A 130 -12.21 3.33 13.49
CA GLU A 130 -13.26 2.48 12.90
C GLU A 130 -14.27 3.27 12.05
N HIS A 131 -14.05 4.58 11.85
CA HIS A 131 -14.91 5.39 11.01
C HIS A 131 -14.94 4.81 9.59
N HIS A 132 -16.15 4.43 9.19
CA HIS A 132 -16.39 3.78 7.92
C HIS A 132 -16.20 4.78 6.80
N TRP A 133 -15.24 4.50 5.92
CA TRP A 133 -15.18 5.14 4.63
C TRP A 133 -16.47 4.82 3.87
N THR A 134 -17.20 5.86 3.45
CA THR A 134 -18.48 5.75 2.74
C THR A 134 -18.31 5.66 1.22
N GLY A 135 -17.08 5.66 0.73
CA GLY A 135 -16.80 5.54 -0.70
C GLY A 135 -17.09 4.15 -1.24
N SER A 136 -17.10 4.05 -2.57
CA SER A 136 -17.54 2.86 -3.29
C SER A 136 -16.61 1.63 -3.19
N HIS A 137 -15.49 1.75 -2.48
CA HIS A 137 -14.43 0.75 -2.35
C HIS A 137 -13.93 0.68 -0.91
N ARG A 138 -13.24 -0.40 -0.55
CA ARG A 138 -12.64 -0.59 0.78
C ARG A 138 -11.16 -0.26 0.78
N LEU A 139 -10.63 0.00 1.97
CA LEU A 139 -9.21 0.24 2.19
C LEU A 139 -8.57 -0.96 2.87
N GLY A 140 -7.42 -1.38 2.34
CA GLY A 140 -6.52 -2.34 2.96
C GLY A 140 -6.08 -1.89 4.34
N THR A 141 -5.68 -2.84 5.18
CA THR A 141 -5.06 -2.53 6.47
C THR A 141 -3.75 -1.77 6.28
N ASP A 142 -3.04 -2.03 5.19
CA ASP A 142 -1.84 -1.30 4.77
C ASP A 142 -2.11 0.19 4.48
N ILE A 143 -3.07 0.53 3.61
CA ILE A 143 -3.44 1.94 3.35
C ILE A 143 -3.88 2.65 4.63
N ARG A 144 -4.69 2.01 5.47
CA ARG A 144 -5.11 2.59 6.76
C ARG A 144 -3.92 2.83 7.69
N PHE A 145 -3.01 1.88 7.75
CA PHE A 145 -1.77 2.01 8.52
C PHE A 145 -0.93 3.19 8.03
N TRP A 146 -0.72 3.31 6.71
CA TRP A 146 0.02 4.43 6.14
C TRP A 146 -0.70 5.76 6.34
N GLY A 147 -2.03 5.78 6.37
CA GLY A 147 -2.82 6.96 6.76
C GLY A 147 -2.55 7.41 8.19
N GLN A 148 -2.44 6.46 9.13
CA GLN A 148 -2.08 6.76 10.52
C GLN A 148 -0.63 7.23 10.64
N ALA A 149 0.29 6.59 9.92
CA ALA A 149 1.71 6.96 9.90
C ALA A 149 1.93 8.37 9.30
N ALA A 150 1.23 8.69 8.20
CA ALA A 150 1.28 10.01 7.57
C ALA A 150 0.81 11.11 8.53
N LYS A 151 -0.32 10.91 9.21
CA LYS A 151 -0.82 11.87 10.21
C LYS A 151 0.14 12.06 11.38
N PHE A 152 0.77 10.99 11.86
CA PHE A 152 1.82 11.09 12.87
C PHE A 152 3.02 11.89 12.38
N ALA A 153 3.49 11.64 11.15
CA ALA A 153 4.58 12.42 10.56
C ALA A 153 4.23 13.90 10.38
N LEU A 154 3.01 14.21 9.91
CA LEU A 154 2.51 15.58 9.78
C LEU A 154 2.42 16.29 11.14
N GLU A 155 2.03 15.59 12.20
CA GLU A 155 2.03 16.15 13.56
C GLU A 155 3.44 16.50 14.03
N LEU A 156 4.43 15.63 13.80
CA LEU A 156 5.83 15.91 14.12
C LEU A 156 6.34 17.13 13.35
N LEU A 157 6.00 17.24 12.07
CA LEU A 157 6.34 18.41 11.25
C LEU A 157 5.71 19.69 11.78
N ALA A 158 4.40 19.66 12.09
CA ALA A 158 3.67 20.81 12.64
C ALA A 158 4.25 21.27 13.99
N ARG A 159 4.71 20.33 14.82
CA ARG A 159 5.37 20.59 16.11
C ARG A 159 6.87 20.87 15.98
N GLN A 160 7.40 20.97 14.76
CA GLN A 160 8.83 21.21 14.47
C GLN A 160 9.75 20.19 15.15
N ARG A 161 9.31 18.93 15.26
CA ARG A 161 10.07 17.81 15.85
C ARG A 161 11.04 17.20 14.84
N PHE A 162 11.94 18.01 14.30
CA PHE A 162 12.97 17.58 13.36
C PHE A 162 14.25 18.39 13.50
N LEU A 163 15.40 17.78 13.17
CA LEU A 163 16.72 18.41 13.23
C LEU A 163 17.52 18.09 11.97
N PRO A 164 18.46 18.97 11.57
CA PRO A 164 19.38 18.65 10.49
C PRO A 164 20.30 17.50 10.94
N GLY A 165 20.53 16.56 10.04
CA GLY A 165 21.39 15.40 10.28
C GLY A 165 22.05 14.90 9.01
N LEU A 166 22.86 13.86 9.15
CA LEU A 166 23.53 13.21 8.04
C LEU A 166 22.99 11.79 7.88
N ARG A 167 22.66 11.42 6.63
CA ARG A 167 22.29 10.04 6.27
C ARG A 167 23.31 9.52 5.25
N ALA A 168 23.85 8.34 5.53
CA ALA A 168 24.69 7.62 4.59
C ALA A 168 23.81 6.92 3.55
N SER A 169 24.08 7.16 2.26
CA SER A 169 23.49 6.46 1.12
C SER A 169 24.60 6.12 0.14
N ASN A 170 24.77 4.86 -0.23
CA ASN A 170 25.77 4.42 -1.23
C ASN A 170 27.20 4.93 -0.97
N GLY A 171 27.63 4.97 0.29
CA GLY A 171 28.95 5.47 0.67
C GLY A 171 29.11 7.00 0.62
N THR A 172 28.05 7.73 0.28
CA THR A 172 28.00 9.20 0.30
C THR A 172 27.18 9.69 1.49
N MET A 173 27.55 10.84 2.05
CA MET A 173 26.82 11.49 3.14
C MET A 173 25.94 12.61 2.60
N HIS A 174 24.66 12.59 2.97
CA HIS A 174 23.68 13.59 2.57
C HIS A 174 23.14 14.33 3.80
N ALA A 175 23.07 15.65 3.72
CA ALA A 175 22.35 16.47 4.69
C ALA A 175 20.84 16.26 4.51
N VAL A 176 20.17 15.83 5.57
CA VAL A 176 18.74 15.52 5.58
C VAL A 176 18.09 16.03 6.86
N TRP A 177 16.77 16.23 6.84
CA TRP A 177 15.99 16.43 8.06
C TRP A 177 15.66 15.08 8.69
N LEU A 178 15.92 14.95 9.99
CA LEU A 178 15.64 13.74 10.76
C LEU A 178 14.55 14.02 11.79
N PRO A 179 13.56 13.12 11.95
CA PRO A 179 12.56 13.26 13.01
C PRO A 179 13.20 13.11 14.40
N VAL A 180 12.70 13.86 15.37
CA VAL A 180 13.15 13.81 16.77
C VAL A 180 12.12 13.05 17.60
N PHE A 181 12.54 11.92 18.17
CA PHE A 181 11.72 11.07 19.04
C PHE A 181 12.20 11.10 20.51
N SER A 182 12.85 12.18 20.94
CA SER A 182 13.33 12.31 22.33
C SER A 182 12.19 12.49 23.34
N ASP A 183 11.01 12.88 22.87
CA ASP A 183 9.79 12.93 23.66
C ASP A 183 9.26 11.50 23.89
N PRO A 184 9.10 11.04 25.16
CA PRO A 184 8.66 9.69 25.44
C PRO A 184 7.31 9.33 24.79
N HIS A 185 6.40 10.30 24.67
CA HIS A 185 5.09 10.07 24.06
C HIS A 185 5.20 9.83 22.56
N ASP A 186 6.03 10.61 21.86
CA ASP A 186 6.27 10.42 20.42
C ASP A 186 7.00 9.08 20.16
N ALA A 187 7.93 8.69 21.04
CA ALA A 187 8.62 7.39 20.97
C ALA A 187 7.68 6.20 21.19
N GLU A 188 6.78 6.27 22.18
CA GLU A 188 5.78 5.23 22.44
C GLU A 188 4.82 5.05 21.26
N ARG A 189 4.37 6.14 20.65
CA ARG A 189 3.49 6.12 19.47
C ARG A 189 4.18 5.53 18.25
N LEU A 190 5.44 5.88 18.01
CA LEU A 190 6.25 5.25 16.96
C LEU A 190 6.38 3.74 17.21
N ALA A 191 6.68 3.34 18.44
CA ALA A 191 6.81 1.92 18.79
C ALA A 191 5.48 1.17 18.63
N ALA A 192 4.35 1.81 18.93
CA ALA A 192 3.01 1.26 18.68
C ALA A 192 2.73 1.08 17.18
N LEU A 193 3.09 2.07 16.34
CA LEU A 193 3.00 1.95 14.88
C LEU A 193 3.84 0.78 14.37
N VAL A 194 5.11 0.68 14.79
CA VAL A 194 6.01 -0.40 14.36
C VAL A 194 5.46 -1.78 14.75
N ARG A 195 4.99 -1.94 16.00
CA ARG A 195 4.40 -3.20 16.47
C ARG A 195 3.09 -3.54 15.75
N GLY A 196 2.29 -2.52 15.41
CA GLY A 196 1.01 -2.67 14.75
C GLY A 196 1.08 -2.76 13.23
N MET A 197 2.27 -2.70 12.63
CA MET A 197 2.44 -2.71 11.17
C MET A 197 1.85 -3.99 10.56
N PRO A 198 0.80 -3.88 9.72
CA PRO A 198 0.21 -5.04 9.05
C PRO A 198 1.24 -5.77 8.18
N PRO A 199 1.21 -7.12 8.11
CA PRO A 199 2.08 -7.87 7.20
C PRO A 199 1.95 -7.44 5.73
N ALA A 200 0.77 -6.97 5.32
CA ALA A 200 0.51 -6.43 3.98
C ALA A 200 1.41 -5.24 3.61
N CYS A 201 1.87 -4.43 4.58
CA CYS A 201 2.81 -3.33 4.34
C CYS A 201 4.20 -3.82 3.88
N ARG A 202 4.51 -5.11 4.07
CA ARG A 202 5.80 -5.74 3.76
C ARG A 202 5.65 -6.86 2.70
N ALA A 203 4.53 -6.89 2.00
CA ALA A 203 4.23 -7.93 1.04
C ALA A 203 4.81 -7.66 -0.37
N LEU A 204 5.30 -6.43 -0.60
CA LEU A 204 5.87 -5.92 -1.85
C LEU A 204 7.39 -6.04 -1.89
#